data_AF-A0A7S4IXY1-F1
#
_entry.id   AF-A0A7S4IXY1-F1
#
_cell.length_a   1.000
_cell.length_b   1.000
_cell.length_c   1.000
_cell.angle_alpha   90.00
_cell.angle_beta   90.00
_cell.angle_gamma   90.00
#
_symmetry.space_group_name_H-M   'P 1'
#
loop_
_entity.id
_entity.type
_entity.pdbx_description
1 polymer ?
#
loop_
_entity_poly.entity_id
_entity_poly.type
_entity_poly.pdbx_seq_one_letter_code
_entity_poly.pdbx_strand_id
1 'polypeptide(L)'
;SLSLSFTSLSLSFSLSFFLPGAKMVLPKANESEVNRSLYLVEGFDGATVDGTSVTKRVVVDVDGSKDVTLELPVSATEASEFLLLQGKPIGEPVAQHGPFVMNERSEIMEAFQDYSRTKFGGWPWPRDDMVFPREKGRFSRID
;
A
#
# COMPACT_ATOMS: atom_id res chain seq x y z
N SER A 1 9.52 7.53 -11.39
CA SER A 1 9.25 7.37 -9.95
C SER A 1 8.45 8.57 -9.48
N LEU A 2 7.29 8.35 -8.86
CA LEU A 2 6.57 9.41 -8.15
C LEU A 2 7.02 9.33 -6.69
N SER A 3 7.55 10.42 -6.13
CA SER A 3 7.94 10.51 -4.71
C SER A 3 7.07 11.59 -4.07
N LEU A 4 6.20 11.20 -3.15
CA LEU A 4 5.40 12.12 -2.34
C LEU A 4 5.97 12.07 -0.91
N SER A 5 6.46 13.21 -0.41
CA SER A 5 6.97 13.35 0.95
C SER A 5 5.93 14.06 1.80
N PHE A 6 5.44 13.40 2.86
CA PHE A 6 4.62 14.01 3.91
C PHE A 6 5.51 14.39 5.09
N THR A 7 5.43 15.63 5.55
CA THR A 7 6.43 16.29 6.40
C THR A 7 6.52 15.79 7.84
N SER A 8 5.78 14.75 8.23
CA SER A 8 5.85 14.14 9.58
C SER A 8 6.01 12.62 9.57
N LEU A 9 5.78 11.93 8.45
CA LEU A 9 6.00 10.49 8.30
C LEU A 9 6.97 10.25 7.15
N SER A 10 8.10 9.60 7.44
CA SER A 10 8.97 9.04 6.41
C SER A 10 8.30 7.80 5.83
N LEU A 11 7.39 8.02 4.87
CA LEU A 11 6.72 6.99 4.09
C LEU A 11 7.06 7.21 2.63
N SER A 12 7.40 6.14 1.93
CA SER A 12 7.59 6.14 0.48
C SER A 12 6.96 4.90 -0.13
N PHE A 13 6.48 5.06 -1.35
CA PHE A 13 6.01 3.96 -2.17
C PHE A 13 6.60 4.09 -3.56
N SER A 14 6.84 2.97 -4.23
CA SER A 14 7.29 2.96 -5.61
C SER A 14 6.73 1.78 -6.36
N LEU A 15 6.31 2.02 -7.60
CA LEU A 15 5.79 1.02 -8.51
C LEU A 15 6.82 0.76 -9.62
N SER A 16 7.16 -0.51 -9.83
CA SER A 16 8.20 -0.94 -10.75
C SER A 16 7.73 -2.05 -11.68
N PHE A 17 8.03 -1.92 -12.97
CA PHE A 17 7.67 -2.88 -14.01
C PHE A 17 8.89 -3.71 -14.43
N PHE A 18 8.74 -5.03 -14.43
CA PHE A 18 9.80 -5.99 -14.75
C PHE A 18 9.42 -6.77 -16.00
N LEU A 19 10.30 -6.76 -17.00
CA LEU A 19 10.19 -7.62 -18.18
C LEU A 19 10.81 -9.00 -17.89
N PRO A 20 10.41 -10.07 -18.59
CA PRO A 20 11.03 -11.39 -18.42
C PRO A 20 12.56 -11.34 -18.47
N GLY A 21 13.21 -11.96 -17.49
CA GLY A 21 14.66 -11.91 -17.31
C GLY A 21 15.20 -10.69 -16.57
N ALA A 22 14.35 -9.74 -16.18
CA ALA A 22 14.77 -8.58 -15.40
C ALA A 22 15.22 -8.97 -13.99
N LYS A 23 16.28 -8.31 -13.54
CA LYS A 23 16.82 -8.39 -12.18
C LYS A 23 17.06 -6.98 -11.66
N MET A 24 16.62 -6.73 -10.44
CA MET A 24 16.81 -5.46 -9.74
C MET A 24 17.28 -5.73 -8.32
N VAL A 25 18.23 -4.93 -7.86
CA VAL A 25 18.60 -4.87 -6.45
C VAL A 25 17.94 -3.64 -5.85
N LEU A 26 17.05 -3.85 -4.90
CA LEU A 26 16.55 -2.81 -4.03
C LEU A 26 17.60 -2.58 -2.92
N PRO A 27 18.30 -1.44 -2.89
CA PRO A 27 19.33 -1.21 -1.89
C PRO A 27 18.72 -1.18 -0.47
N LYS A 28 19.54 -1.49 0.54
CA LYS A 28 19.20 -1.27 1.94
C LYS A 28 18.64 0.13 2.18
N ALA A 29 17.80 0.27 3.21
CA ALA A 29 17.18 1.53 3.53
C ALA A 29 18.24 2.57 3.93
N ASN A 30 18.02 3.81 3.50
CA ASN A 30 18.87 4.93 3.86
C ASN A 30 18.71 5.32 5.34
N GLU A 31 17.59 4.94 5.95
CA GLU A 31 17.28 5.23 7.34
C GLU A 31 17.35 3.97 8.20
N SER A 32 17.70 4.14 9.48
CA SER A 32 17.63 3.07 10.47
C SER A 32 16.17 2.68 10.74
N GLU A 33 15.91 1.38 10.84
CA GLU A 33 14.61 0.82 11.26
C GLU A 33 13.44 1.22 10.34
N VAL A 34 13.46 0.69 9.11
CA VAL A 34 12.41 0.91 8.10
C VAL A 34 11.65 -0.39 7.87
N ASN A 35 10.34 -0.35 8.05
CA ASN A 35 9.46 -1.43 7.62
C ASN A 35 9.37 -1.40 6.09
N ARG A 36 9.57 -2.54 5.44
CA ARG A 36 9.45 -2.68 3.98
C ARG A 36 8.58 -3.85 3.62
N SER A 37 7.64 -3.62 2.72
CA SER A 37 6.79 -4.65 2.14
C SER A 37 6.76 -4.50 0.63
N LEU A 38 6.90 -5.61 -0.08
CA LEU A 38 6.73 -5.70 -1.52
C LEU A 38 5.39 -6.38 -1.81
N TYR A 39 4.63 -5.83 -2.75
CA TYR A 39 3.39 -6.41 -3.21
C TYR A 39 3.46 -6.66 -4.71
N LEU A 40 3.27 -7.91 -5.12
CA LEU A 40 3.16 -8.27 -6.54
C LEU A 40 1.73 -7.96 -6.99
N VAL A 41 1.55 -6.82 -7.66
CA VAL A 41 0.24 -6.29 -8.07
C VAL A 41 -0.38 -7.20 -9.12
N GLU A 42 0.34 -7.38 -10.22
CA GLU A 42 0.01 -8.23 -11.36
C GLU A 42 1.31 -8.83 -11.92
N GLY A 43 1.21 -9.98 -12.59
CA GLY A 43 2.35 -10.61 -13.25
C GLY A 43 2.45 -12.12 -13.06
N PHE A 44 3.64 -12.64 -13.33
CA PHE A 44 3.93 -14.07 -13.42
C PHE A 44 4.07 -14.73 -12.05
N ASP A 45 3.35 -15.83 -11.85
CA ASP A 45 3.52 -16.70 -10.68
C ASP A 45 4.87 -17.43 -10.78
N GLY A 46 5.87 -17.00 -10.00
CA GLY A 46 7.25 -17.47 -10.12
C GLY A 46 8.30 -16.36 -10.17
N ALA A 47 7.91 -15.09 -10.07
CA ALA A 47 8.87 -14.04 -9.71
C ALA A 47 9.51 -14.36 -8.35
N THR A 48 10.71 -13.87 -8.08
CA THR A 48 11.42 -14.16 -6.83
C THR A 48 11.84 -12.90 -6.08
N VAL A 49 11.77 -12.98 -4.75
CA VAL A 49 12.26 -12.00 -3.79
C VAL A 49 13.29 -12.69 -2.91
N ASP A 50 14.55 -12.25 -2.96
CA ASP A 50 15.68 -12.94 -2.31
C ASP A 50 15.73 -14.45 -2.62
N GLY A 51 15.43 -14.82 -3.87
CA GLY A 51 15.39 -16.21 -4.33
C GLY A 51 14.15 -17.00 -3.87
N THR A 52 13.25 -16.41 -3.09
CA THR A 52 11.97 -17.03 -2.71
C THR A 52 10.93 -16.73 -3.76
N SER A 53 10.33 -17.78 -4.33
CA SER A 53 9.26 -17.66 -5.32
C SER A 53 7.99 -17.07 -4.72
N VAL A 54 7.38 -16.14 -5.43
CA VAL A 54 6.15 -15.45 -5.03
C VAL A 54 5.09 -15.57 -6.11
N THR A 55 3.83 -15.62 -5.68
CA THR A 55 2.65 -15.60 -6.55
C THR A 55 2.02 -14.22 -6.54
N LYS A 56 1.19 -13.90 -7.55
CA LYS A 56 0.47 -12.63 -7.60
C LYS A 56 -0.39 -12.38 -6.35
N ARG A 57 -0.58 -11.10 -6.05
CA ARG A 57 -1.41 -10.59 -4.93
C ARG A 57 -0.93 -11.05 -3.56
N VAL A 58 0.37 -11.24 -3.41
CA VAL A 58 1.02 -11.53 -2.12
C VAL A 58 1.78 -10.30 -1.63
N VAL A 59 1.75 -10.08 -0.32
CA VAL A 59 2.62 -9.13 0.37
C VAL A 59 3.81 -9.91 0.94
N VAL A 60 5.01 -9.41 0.71
CA VAL A 60 6.27 -9.96 1.24
C VAL A 60 6.94 -8.90 2.08
N ASP A 61 7.04 -9.13 3.38
CA ASP A 61 7.85 -8.29 4.25
C ASP A 61 9.33 -8.60 4.04
N VAL A 62 10.12 -7.56 3.83
CA VAL A 62 11.55 -7.67 3.56
C VAL A 62 12.37 -6.85 4.55
N ASP A 63 13.57 -7.32 4.82
CA ASP A 63 14.47 -6.67 5.76
C ASP A 63 15.04 -5.38 5.16
N GLY A 64 14.65 -4.24 5.72
CA GLY A 64 15.14 -2.92 5.31
C GLY A 64 16.62 -2.68 5.60
N SER A 65 17.28 -3.49 6.43
CA SER A 65 18.69 -3.31 6.80
C SER A 65 19.69 -3.82 5.75
N LYS A 66 19.22 -4.57 4.75
CA LYS A 66 20.03 -5.19 3.71
C LYS A 66 19.48 -4.95 2.30
N ASP A 67 20.30 -5.25 1.31
CA ASP A 67 19.87 -5.26 -0.09
C ASP A 67 18.91 -6.42 -0.32
N VAL A 68 17.87 -6.18 -1.12
CA VAL A 68 16.84 -7.15 -1.49
C VAL A 68 16.86 -7.35 -3.00
N THR A 69 16.92 -8.59 -3.45
CA THR A 69 16.98 -8.92 -4.88
C THR A 69 15.60 -9.31 -5.40
N LEU A 70 15.19 -8.65 -6.49
CA LEU A 70 13.94 -8.90 -7.21
C LEU A 70 14.27 -9.45 -8.59
N GLU A 71 13.72 -10.61 -8.93
CA GLU A 71 13.98 -11.26 -10.21
C GLU A 71 12.70 -11.79 -10.85
N LEU A 72 12.60 -11.63 -12.15
CA LEU A 72 11.59 -12.26 -12.99
C LEU A 72 12.31 -13.26 -13.91
N PRO A 73 12.01 -14.58 -13.87
CA PRO A 73 12.70 -15.55 -14.71
C PRO A 73 12.56 -15.23 -16.20
N VAL A 74 13.55 -15.62 -17.00
CA VAL A 74 13.51 -15.47 -18.47
C VAL A 74 12.36 -16.26 -19.09
N SER A 75 11.92 -17.35 -18.44
CA SER A 75 10.77 -18.16 -18.84
C SER A 75 9.42 -17.54 -18.50
N ALA A 76 9.38 -16.36 -17.84
CA ALA A 76 8.13 -15.68 -17.54
C ALA A 76 7.40 -15.32 -18.83
N THR A 77 6.10 -15.59 -18.87
CA THR A 77 5.24 -15.35 -20.04
C THR A 77 4.66 -13.95 -20.09
N GLU A 78 4.84 -13.17 -19.02
CA GLU A 78 4.30 -11.81 -18.87
C GLU A 78 5.23 -10.95 -18.02
N ALA A 79 5.05 -9.62 -18.12
CA ALA A 79 5.72 -8.66 -17.25
C ALA A 79 5.14 -8.73 -15.82
N SER A 80 5.90 -8.27 -14.84
CA SER A 80 5.44 -8.22 -13.44
C SER A 80 5.55 -6.81 -12.87
N GLU A 81 4.59 -6.45 -12.01
CA GLU A 81 4.47 -5.14 -11.39
C GLU A 81 4.62 -5.27 -9.87
N PHE A 82 5.69 -4.70 -9.34
CA PHE A 82 5.98 -4.69 -7.91
C PHE A 82 5.70 -3.31 -7.32
N LEU A 83 4.85 -3.27 -6.29
CA LEU A 83 4.67 -2.13 -5.42
C LEU A 83 5.52 -2.30 -4.16
N LEU A 84 6.51 -1.43 -3.98
CA LEU A 84 7.22 -1.29 -2.71
C LEU A 84 6.48 -0.28 -1.84
N LEU A 85 6.22 -0.68 -0.59
CA LEU A 85 5.78 0.18 0.49
C LEU A 85 6.87 0.18 1.56
N GLN A 86 7.37 1.34 1.95
CA GLN A 86 8.33 1.41 3.04
C GLN A 86 8.20 2.68 3.85
N GLY A 87 8.42 2.57 5.16
CA GLY A 87 8.46 3.73 6.02
C GLY A 87 9.00 3.42 7.40
N LYS A 88 9.35 4.49 8.12
CA LYS A 88 9.71 4.39 9.53
C LYS A 88 8.48 4.00 10.36
N PRO A 89 8.64 3.13 11.38
CA PRO A 89 7.64 2.97 12.41
C PRO A 89 7.26 4.34 12.99
N ILE A 90 5.96 4.56 13.19
CA ILE A 90 5.43 5.83 13.73
C ILE A 90 5.90 6.04 15.17
N GLY A 91 6.11 4.95 15.93
CA GLY A 91 6.60 5.00 17.31
C GLY A 91 5.56 5.45 18.34
N GLU A 92 4.30 5.61 17.94
CA GLU A 92 3.19 5.99 18.79
C GLU A 92 2.19 4.84 18.98
N PRO A 93 1.42 4.81 20.08
CA PRO A 93 0.31 3.88 20.25
C PRO A 93 -0.69 3.99 19.09
N VAL A 94 -1.26 2.85 18.69
CA VAL A 94 -2.30 2.78 17.65
C VAL A 94 -3.54 2.13 18.24
N ALA A 95 -4.64 2.88 18.28
CA ALA A 95 -5.98 2.41 18.61
C ALA A 95 -6.85 2.48 17.36
N GLN A 96 -7.43 1.35 16.95
CA GLN A 96 -8.29 1.27 15.77
C GLN A 96 -9.67 0.71 16.12
N HIS A 97 -10.72 1.33 15.60
CA HIS A 97 -12.07 0.76 15.63
C HIS A 97 -12.91 1.23 14.45
N GLY A 98 -13.34 0.27 13.62
CA GLY A 98 -14.07 0.58 12.38
C GLY A 98 -13.21 1.47 11.46
N PRO A 99 -13.75 2.61 10.96
CA PRO A 99 -13.04 3.48 10.03
C PRO A 99 -12.07 4.46 10.70
N PHE A 100 -11.97 4.46 12.04
CA PHE A 100 -11.16 5.43 12.79
C PHE A 100 -9.90 4.77 13.36
N VAL A 101 -8.79 5.50 13.24
CA VAL A 101 -7.47 5.18 13.80
C VAL A 101 -7.00 6.41 14.57
N MET A 102 -6.67 6.23 15.85
CA MET A 102 -6.19 7.27 16.78
C MET A 102 -5.09 6.69 17.68
N ASN A 103 -4.62 7.43 18.68
CA ASN A 103 -3.61 6.96 19.63
C ASN A 103 -4.26 6.33 20.89
N GLU A 104 -5.42 6.83 21.32
CA GLU A 104 -6.15 6.34 22.50
C GLU A 104 -7.59 5.88 22.22
N ARG A 105 -8.15 5.05 23.12
CA ARG A 105 -9.54 4.58 23.02
C ARG A 105 -10.58 5.69 23.25
N SER A 106 -10.26 6.66 24.11
CA SER A 106 -11.05 7.88 24.37
C SER A 106 -11.25 8.69 23.09
N GLU A 107 -10.17 8.91 22.33
CA GLU A 107 -10.17 9.63 21.05
C GLU A 107 -11.02 8.93 19.99
N ILE A 108 -10.98 7.59 19.95
CA ILE A 108 -11.87 6.81 19.08
C ILE A 108 -13.35 7.10 19.42
N MET A 109 -13.71 7.13 20.71
CA MET A 109 -15.09 7.40 21.12
C MET A 109 -15.52 8.82 20.78
N GLU A 110 -14.62 9.80 20.93
CA GLU A 110 -14.85 11.18 20.50
C GLU A 110 -15.06 11.26 18.99
N ALA A 111 -14.23 10.59 18.19
CA ALA A 111 -14.38 10.54 16.73
C ALA A 111 -15.74 9.98 16.29
N PHE A 112 -16.25 8.94 16.98
CA PHE A 112 -17.60 8.42 16.72
C PHE A 112 -18.71 9.42 17.11
N GLN A 113 -18.56 10.14 18.22
CA GLN A 113 -19.52 11.17 18.64
C GLN A 113 -19.54 12.33 17.64
N ASP A 114 -18.37 12.77 17.20
CA ASP A 114 -18.21 13.82 16.21
C ASP A 114 -18.76 13.41 14.86
N TYR A 115 -18.49 12.18 14.40
CA TYR A 115 -19.10 11.63 13.20
C TYR A 115 -20.62 11.57 13.32
N SER A 116 -21.15 11.12 14.45
CA SER A 116 -22.60 11.02 14.67
C SER A 116 -23.29 12.38 14.64
N ARG A 117 -22.64 13.40 15.24
CA ARG A 117 -23.14 14.78 15.32
C ARG A 117 -23.02 15.53 14.00
N THR A 118 -21.87 15.41 13.33
CA THR A 118 -21.53 16.26 12.18
C THR A 118 -21.70 15.57 10.84
N LYS A 119 -21.79 14.24 10.80
CA LYS A 119 -21.80 13.47 9.55
C LYS A 119 -20.62 13.85 8.64
N PHE A 120 -19.39 13.73 9.12
CA PHE A 120 -18.18 14.19 8.41
C PHE A 120 -18.18 15.71 8.10
N GLY A 121 -18.49 16.56 9.09
CA GLY A 121 -18.41 18.01 8.91
C GLY A 121 -19.51 18.61 8.03
N GLY A 122 -20.68 17.97 7.98
CA GLY A 122 -21.86 18.42 7.25
C GLY A 122 -21.97 17.77 5.88
N TRP A 123 -22.08 16.44 5.86
CA TRP A 123 -22.34 15.63 4.65
C TRP A 123 -23.27 16.39 3.68
N PRO A 124 -22.74 16.91 2.55
CA PRO A 124 -23.45 17.92 1.75
C PRO A 124 -24.53 17.32 0.84
N TRP A 125 -24.61 15.98 0.80
CA TRP A 125 -25.53 15.26 -0.07
C TRP A 125 -26.83 14.94 0.67
N PRO A 126 -27.98 14.95 -0.02
CA PRO A 126 -29.30 14.78 0.60
C PRO A 126 -29.57 13.35 1.12
N ARG A 127 -28.66 12.41 0.84
CA ARG A 127 -28.74 11.01 1.23
C ARG A 127 -27.38 10.56 1.75
N ASP A 128 -27.40 9.68 2.74
CA ASP A 128 -26.23 9.07 3.37
C ASP A 128 -25.58 7.97 2.52
N ASP A 129 -26.25 7.53 1.45
CA ASP A 129 -25.77 6.52 0.53
C ASP A 129 -25.58 7.06 -0.91
N MET A 130 -24.42 6.76 -1.51
CA MET A 130 -24.26 6.79 -2.97
C MET A 130 -24.24 5.35 -3.48
N VAL A 131 -25.41 4.74 -3.61
CA VAL A 131 -25.55 3.49 -4.36
C VAL A 131 -25.82 3.86 -5.82
N PHE A 132 -24.80 3.69 -6.66
CA PHE A 132 -25.01 3.84 -8.10
C PHE A 132 -25.96 2.73 -8.60
N PRO A 133 -26.93 3.06 -9.48
CA PRO A 133 -27.79 2.04 -10.07
C PRO A 133 -26.95 0.95 -10.72
N ARG A 134 -27.34 -0.32 -10.51
CA ARG A 134 -26.59 -1.47 -11.05
C ARG A 134 -26.46 -1.41 -12.58
N GLU A 135 -27.36 -0.71 -13.25
CA GLU A 135 -27.36 -0.55 -14.71
C GLU A 135 -26.34 0.52 -15.20
N LYS A 136 -25.87 1.40 -14.31
CA LYS A 136 -24.87 2.41 -14.64
C LYS A 136 -23.49 1.75 -14.54
N GLY A 137 -22.92 1.38 -15.70
CA GLY A 137 -21.63 0.67 -15.80
C GLY A 137 -20.49 1.33 -15.01
N ARG A 138 -19.39 0.58 -14.78
CA ARG A 138 -18.24 1.01 -13.97
C ARG A 138 -17.79 2.43 -14.36
N PHE A 139 -17.82 3.33 -13.38
CA PHE A 139 -17.43 4.75 -13.52
C PHE A 139 -15.92 4.97 -13.74
N SER A 140 -15.12 3.91 -13.66
CA SER A 140 -13.66 3.94 -13.76
C SER A 140 -13.17 3.56 -15.17
N ARG A 141 -13.71 4.17 -16.22
CA ARG A 141 -13.00 4.26 -17.50
C ARG A 141 -12.42 5.67 -17.58
N ILE A 142 -11.11 5.75 -17.42
CA ILE A 142 -10.32 6.88 -17.92
C ILE A 142 -10.00 6.47 -19.35
N ASP A 143 -10.48 7.26 -20.30
CA ASP A 143 -10.16 7.11 -21.73
C ASP A 143 -8.70 7.47 -22.00
#